data_AF-A0A9D1ZXY0-F1
#
_entry.id   AF-A0A9D1ZXY0-F1
#
_cell.length_a   1.000
_cell.length_b   1.000
_cell.length_c   1.000
_cell.angle_alpha   90.00
_cell.angle_beta   90.00
_cell.angle_gamma   90.00
#
_symmetry.space_group_name_H-M   'P 1'
#
loop_
_entity.id
_entity.type
_entity.pdbx_description
1 polymer ?
#
loop_
_entity_poly.entity_id
_entity_poly.type
_entity_poly.pdbx_seq_one_letter_code
_entity_poly.pdbx_strand_id
1 'polypeptide(L)'
;MDRHELDDKIEKITKTLFSYCAARTPNQFEAEDLAQDILLEVYRCAEKIQSADTFYGFMWAVAGNVYKQWLRKRAKAQDCKLTENLSDESELLPEDDSAVYLLRRELSLLSRKYRKAVILYYIENKSCSEISAHLKISESMVKYLLFKSRKILKEGVNMERIYGQQSYSPKELSLLYWGNGANRYFNLCDSKISQNILFACYNDKLTAEQISLEIGVALPYMEDKLSELYEYDLLKKDGNRYSTNIVIFTDDFSKEVNVKTAELRERIASLLTDSITKQESAVRNIGFYGADMGGNSFAWQMACFVLYRAIVDILQNKIKITYPKDKFGTECFVWAAENGEHSFWESQFGFGISNAVNENGDSVRFMDFPVNGEMVHHYFSNHQTATNVFLDIAKRNTAHFSENDLAAAADMVRKGYVLSKKNGLFVNTPVLTQEQHRLLRELFSESAATIASEAEALMETVTEILKNHVPSHLKRLAKDMAYLRLFEDAITAPITILFDQKFLLPYHGGDVLPTTYIILK
;
A
#
# COMPACT_ATOMS: atom_id res chain seq x y z
N MET A 1 -63.16 -11.86 -17.22
CA MET A 1 -63.40 -11.71 -15.77
C MET A 1 -64.67 -10.92 -15.62
N ASP A 2 -65.64 -11.42 -14.87
CA ASP A 2 -66.87 -10.66 -14.62
C ASP A 2 -66.64 -9.56 -13.58
N ARG A 3 -67.59 -8.63 -13.45
CA ARG A 3 -67.44 -7.45 -12.58
C ARG A 3 -67.37 -7.82 -11.10
N HIS A 4 -68.12 -8.84 -10.67
CA HIS A 4 -68.14 -9.29 -9.28
C HIS A 4 -66.80 -9.97 -8.92
N GLU A 5 -66.26 -10.78 -9.82
CA GLU A 5 -64.97 -11.44 -9.67
C GLU A 5 -63.82 -10.43 -9.61
N LEU A 6 -63.90 -9.34 -10.39
CA LEU A 6 -62.92 -8.24 -10.33
C LEU A 6 -63.02 -7.49 -8.99
N ASP A 7 -64.22 -7.11 -8.58
CA ASP A 7 -64.43 -6.38 -7.32
C ASP A 7 -63.90 -7.19 -6.11
N ASP A 8 -64.17 -8.50 -6.06
CA ASP A 8 -63.65 -9.42 -5.02
C ASP A 8 -62.10 -9.51 -5.01
N LYS A 9 -61.47 -9.46 -6.20
CA LYS A 9 -60.01 -9.47 -6.31
C LYS A 9 -59.41 -8.13 -5.91
N ILE A 10 -60.05 -7.02 -6.26
CA ILE A 10 -59.63 -5.66 -5.91
C ILE A 10 -59.65 -5.48 -4.39
N GLU A 11 -60.70 -5.96 -3.72
CA GLU A 11 -60.79 -5.92 -2.25
C GLU A 11 -59.61 -6.67 -1.60
N LYS A 12 -59.30 -7.87 -2.09
CA LYS A 12 -58.20 -8.71 -1.57
C LYS A 12 -56.82 -8.07 -1.75
N ILE A 13 -56.59 -7.35 -2.86
CA ILE A 13 -55.29 -6.73 -3.13
C ILE A 13 -55.12 -5.37 -2.47
N THR A 14 -56.21 -4.70 -2.07
CA THR A 14 -56.17 -3.33 -1.52
C THR A 14 -55.23 -3.22 -0.34
N LYS A 15 -55.33 -4.13 0.64
CA LYS A 15 -54.44 -4.14 1.81
C LYS A 15 -52.97 -4.42 1.44
N THR A 16 -52.75 -5.28 0.45
CA THR A 16 -51.42 -5.67 -0.03
C THR A 16 -50.74 -4.52 -0.78
N LEU A 17 -51.47 -3.83 -1.66
CA LEU A 17 -50.97 -2.66 -2.38
C LEU A 17 -50.76 -1.47 -1.46
N PHE A 18 -51.64 -1.27 -0.47
CA PHE A 18 -51.43 -0.24 0.54
C PHE A 18 -50.13 -0.49 1.32
N SER A 19 -49.88 -1.73 1.76
CA SER A 19 -48.63 -2.10 2.42
C SER A 19 -47.41 -1.87 1.52
N TYR A 20 -47.52 -2.18 0.23
CA TYR A 20 -46.48 -1.91 -0.77
C TYR A 20 -46.15 -0.42 -0.92
N CYS A 21 -47.17 0.45 -0.90
CA CYS A 21 -47.03 1.89 -1.01
C CYS A 21 -46.53 2.53 0.28
N ALA A 22 -47.03 2.10 1.44
CA ALA A 22 -46.60 2.57 2.75
C ALA A 22 -45.11 2.32 2.99
N ALA A 23 -44.59 1.18 2.52
CA ALA A 23 -43.15 0.89 2.58
C ALA A 23 -42.27 1.75 1.65
N ARG A 24 -42.88 2.55 0.76
CA ARG A 24 -42.19 3.27 -0.34
C ARG A 24 -42.53 4.76 -0.38
N THR A 25 -43.29 5.26 0.58
CA THR A 25 -43.72 6.66 0.69
C THR A 25 -43.40 7.18 2.10
N PRO A 26 -43.15 8.48 2.28
CA PRO A 26 -42.66 9.05 3.52
C PRO A 26 -43.73 9.22 4.60
N ASN A 27 -45.02 9.21 4.23
CA ASN A 27 -46.12 9.37 5.16
C ASN A 27 -47.36 8.62 4.66
N GLN A 28 -48.32 8.43 5.57
CA GLN A 28 -49.54 7.69 5.30
C GLN A 28 -50.40 8.31 4.19
N PHE A 29 -50.50 9.64 4.11
CA PHE A 29 -51.31 10.30 3.09
C PHE A 29 -50.78 10.03 1.67
N GLU A 30 -49.46 10.12 1.47
CA GLU A 30 -48.83 9.77 0.19
C GLU A 30 -48.97 8.27 -0.14
N ALA A 31 -48.96 7.41 0.88
CA ALA A 31 -49.19 5.98 0.70
C ALA A 31 -50.61 5.69 0.22
N GLU A 32 -51.61 6.37 0.79
CA GLU A 32 -53.03 6.24 0.44
C GLU A 32 -53.28 6.74 -0.99
N ASP A 33 -52.75 7.91 -1.35
CA ASP A 33 -52.87 8.48 -2.71
C ASP A 33 -52.25 7.56 -3.76
N LEU A 34 -51.02 7.09 -3.52
CA LEU A 34 -50.34 6.19 -4.46
C LEU A 34 -51.09 4.85 -4.59
N ALA A 35 -51.62 4.31 -3.48
CA ALA A 35 -52.39 3.08 -3.51
C ALA A 35 -53.69 3.25 -4.31
N GLN A 36 -54.38 4.38 -4.16
CA GLN A 36 -55.59 4.71 -4.93
C GLN A 36 -55.28 4.81 -6.43
N ASP A 37 -54.20 5.50 -6.82
CA ASP A 37 -53.79 5.60 -8.22
C ASP A 37 -53.50 4.23 -8.83
N ILE A 38 -52.80 3.36 -8.09
CA ILE A 38 -52.52 1.99 -8.55
C ILE A 38 -53.82 1.19 -8.68
N LEU A 39 -54.68 1.21 -7.67
CA LEU A 39 -55.95 0.47 -7.68
C LEU A 39 -56.85 0.93 -8.83
N LEU A 40 -56.92 2.23 -9.09
CA LEU A 40 -57.69 2.79 -10.19
C LEU A 40 -57.16 2.33 -11.55
N GLU A 41 -55.85 2.33 -11.76
CA GLU A 41 -55.26 1.86 -13.01
C GLU A 41 -55.39 0.34 -13.18
N VAL A 42 -55.29 -0.44 -12.11
CA VAL A 42 -55.60 -1.87 -12.13
C VAL A 42 -57.05 -2.08 -12.54
N TYR A 43 -58.00 -1.34 -11.94
CA TYR A 43 -59.43 -1.44 -12.26
C TYR A 43 -59.71 -1.08 -13.72
N ARG A 44 -59.15 0.04 -14.21
CA ARG A 44 -59.31 0.51 -15.60
C ARG A 44 -58.79 -0.48 -16.63
N CYS A 45 -57.66 -1.13 -16.34
CA CYS A 45 -57.02 -2.02 -17.29
C CYS A 45 -57.39 -3.49 -17.09
N ALA A 46 -58.14 -3.83 -16.04
CA ALA A 46 -58.55 -5.20 -15.73
C ALA A 46 -59.41 -5.85 -16.83
N GLU A 47 -60.16 -5.07 -17.62
CA GLU A 47 -60.94 -5.59 -18.75
C GLU A 47 -60.06 -6.26 -19.83
N LYS A 48 -58.77 -5.91 -19.89
CA LYS A 48 -57.82 -6.45 -20.88
C LYS A 48 -57.15 -7.74 -20.43
N ILE A 49 -57.45 -8.22 -19.23
CA ILE A 49 -56.86 -9.42 -18.66
C ILE A 49 -57.58 -10.66 -19.25
N GLN A 50 -56.84 -11.42 -20.07
CA GLN A 50 -57.38 -12.58 -20.80
C GLN A 50 -57.56 -13.83 -19.92
N SER A 51 -56.85 -13.93 -18.78
CA SER A 51 -56.94 -15.06 -17.86
C SER A 51 -56.89 -14.59 -16.39
N ALA A 52 -57.72 -15.20 -15.55
CA ALA A 52 -57.78 -14.93 -14.12
C ALA A 52 -56.44 -15.18 -13.39
N ASP A 53 -55.62 -16.10 -13.91
CA ASP A 53 -54.35 -16.52 -13.30
C ASP A 53 -53.22 -15.50 -13.45
N THR A 54 -53.35 -14.55 -14.38
CA THR A 54 -52.33 -13.52 -14.63
C THR A 54 -52.59 -12.22 -13.86
N PHE A 55 -53.70 -12.14 -13.11
CA PHE A 55 -54.14 -10.93 -12.42
C PHE A 55 -53.09 -10.35 -11.46
N TYR A 56 -52.50 -11.17 -10.59
CA TYR A 56 -51.51 -10.69 -9.61
C TYR A 56 -50.20 -10.24 -10.27
N GLY A 57 -49.77 -10.93 -11.33
CA GLY A 57 -48.59 -10.51 -12.11
C GLY A 57 -48.84 -9.17 -12.81
N PHE A 58 -50.02 -9.01 -13.40
CA PHE A 58 -50.47 -7.75 -14.00
C PHE A 58 -50.54 -6.61 -12.97
N MET A 59 -51.14 -6.88 -11.81
CA MET A 59 -51.24 -5.94 -10.70
C MET A 59 -49.87 -5.39 -10.30
N TRP A 60 -48.87 -6.26 -10.11
CA TRP A 60 -47.52 -5.82 -9.74
C TRP A 60 -46.82 -5.03 -10.85
N ALA A 61 -47.09 -5.34 -12.12
CA ALA A 61 -46.58 -4.56 -13.24
C ALA A 61 -47.18 -3.14 -13.27
N VAL A 62 -48.49 -3.02 -13.03
CA VAL A 62 -49.16 -1.71 -12.92
C VAL A 62 -48.62 -0.93 -11.72
N ALA A 63 -48.54 -1.57 -10.55
CA ALA A 63 -48.01 -0.96 -9.33
C ALA A 63 -46.61 -0.38 -9.53
N GLY A 64 -45.70 -1.16 -10.15
CA GLY A 64 -44.34 -0.71 -10.44
C GLY A 64 -44.28 0.46 -11.43
N ASN A 65 -45.17 0.48 -12.43
CA ASN A 65 -45.20 1.55 -13.43
C ASN A 65 -45.78 2.85 -12.88
N VAL A 66 -46.89 2.78 -12.14
CA VAL A 66 -47.52 3.93 -11.48
C VAL A 66 -46.57 4.51 -10.43
N TYR A 67 -45.91 3.67 -9.63
CA TYR A 67 -44.91 4.13 -8.67
C TYR A 67 -43.73 4.86 -9.33
N LYS A 68 -43.21 4.35 -10.47
CA LYS A 68 -42.18 5.05 -11.25
C LYS A 68 -42.66 6.40 -11.77
N GLN A 69 -43.91 6.50 -12.20
CA GLN A 69 -44.49 7.78 -12.64
C GLN A 69 -44.65 8.75 -11.47
N TRP A 70 -45.10 8.26 -10.32
CA TRP A 70 -45.21 9.04 -9.09
C TRP A 70 -43.86 9.59 -8.62
N LEU A 71 -42.81 8.77 -8.60
CA LEU A 71 -41.44 9.21 -8.31
C LEU A 71 -40.96 10.29 -9.29
N ARG A 72 -41.27 10.17 -10.58
CA ARG A 72 -40.93 11.18 -11.59
C ARG A 72 -41.70 12.48 -11.40
N LYS A 73 -42.98 12.43 -11.00
CA LYS A 73 -43.78 13.62 -10.69
C LYS A 73 -43.26 14.32 -9.44
N ARG A 74 -42.97 13.55 -8.38
CA ARG A 74 -42.42 14.08 -7.13
C ARG A 74 -41.01 14.66 -7.30
N ALA A 75 -40.15 14.04 -8.12
CA ALA A 75 -38.86 14.63 -8.47
C ALA A 75 -38.98 15.98 -9.19
N LYS A 76 -40.12 16.26 -9.84
CA LYS A 76 -40.41 17.55 -10.50
C LYS A 76 -41.15 18.55 -9.60
N ALA A 77 -41.88 18.07 -8.60
CA ALA A 77 -42.60 18.89 -7.61
C ALA A 77 -41.81 18.88 -6.30
N GLN A 78 -40.75 19.68 -6.20
CA GLN A 78 -40.12 19.99 -4.91
C GLN A 78 -41.00 20.99 -4.15
N ASP A 79 -42.06 20.51 -3.53
CA ASP A 79 -42.81 21.33 -2.57
C ASP A 79 -42.06 21.34 -1.24
N CYS A 80 -41.44 22.48 -0.92
CA CYS A 80 -40.92 22.74 0.42
C CYS A 80 -42.09 23.04 1.36
N LYS A 81 -42.20 22.30 2.47
CA LYS A 81 -43.09 22.67 3.57
C LYS A 81 -42.61 23.99 4.17
N LEU A 82 -43.44 25.02 4.08
CA LEU A 82 -43.29 26.25 4.86
C LEU A 82 -43.39 25.91 6.34
N THR A 83 -42.36 26.24 7.11
CA THR A 83 -42.39 26.28 8.57
C THR A 83 -42.70 27.72 8.98
N GLU A 84 -43.62 27.92 9.93
CA GLU A 84 -44.09 29.25 10.38
C GLU A 84 -43.03 30.11 11.11
N ASN A 85 -41.76 29.70 11.09
CA ASN A 85 -40.65 30.42 11.69
C ASN A 85 -39.60 30.83 10.65
N LEU A 86 -39.96 31.78 9.78
CA LEU A 86 -38.97 32.49 8.96
C LEU A 86 -38.80 33.89 9.53
N SER A 87 -37.61 34.12 10.11
CA SER A 87 -37.11 35.45 10.44
C SER A 87 -36.94 36.27 9.17
N ASP A 88 -37.32 37.55 9.25
CA ASP A 88 -37.26 38.58 8.20
C ASP A 88 -35.82 38.99 7.83
N GLU A 89 -34.99 38.04 7.39
CA GLU A 89 -33.71 38.31 6.74
C GLU A 89 -33.65 37.55 5.42
N SER A 90 -34.46 37.99 4.45
CA SER A 90 -34.18 37.72 3.04
C SER A 90 -33.10 38.68 2.55
N GLU A 91 -31.86 38.47 2.96
CA GLU A 91 -30.78 38.71 2.00
C GLU A 91 -30.97 37.71 0.86
N LEU A 92 -31.20 38.23 -0.33
CA LEU A 92 -31.30 37.50 -1.58
C LEU A 92 -30.10 36.54 -1.72
N LEU A 93 -30.29 35.25 -1.43
CA LEU A 93 -29.41 34.22 -1.96
C LEU A 93 -29.68 34.15 -3.47
N PRO A 94 -28.67 34.37 -4.35
CA PRO A 94 -28.92 34.39 -5.78
C PRO A 94 -29.21 32.99 -6.30
N GLU A 95 -30.33 32.85 -7.01
CA GLU A 95 -30.55 31.80 -8.01
C GLU A 95 -29.52 31.93 -9.17
N ASP A 96 -28.24 31.56 -8.98
CA ASP A 96 -27.31 31.25 -10.11
C ASP A 96 -26.00 30.50 -9.72
N ASP A 97 -25.79 30.15 -8.44
CA ASP A 97 -24.53 29.51 -8.02
C ASP A 97 -24.32 28.11 -8.63
N SER A 98 -25.40 27.42 -9.03
CA SER A 98 -25.30 26.06 -9.59
C SER A 98 -24.66 26.04 -10.98
N ALA A 99 -25.00 26.98 -11.87
CA ALA A 99 -24.46 27.04 -13.23
C ALA A 99 -22.98 27.45 -13.23
N VAL A 100 -22.62 28.44 -12.39
CA VAL A 100 -21.24 28.88 -12.19
C VAL A 100 -20.40 27.76 -11.55
N TYR A 101 -20.95 27.04 -10.58
CA TYR A 101 -20.30 25.88 -9.97
C TYR A 101 -20.04 24.77 -11.00
N LEU A 102 -21.05 24.39 -11.80
CA LEU A 102 -20.92 23.39 -12.86
C LEU A 102 -19.86 23.81 -13.90
N LEU A 103 -19.85 25.09 -14.30
CA LEU A 103 -18.84 25.61 -15.20
C LEU A 103 -17.44 25.52 -14.59
N ARG A 104 -17.25 25.92 -13.33
CA ARG A 104 -15.96 25.81 -12.62
C ARG A 104 -15.51 24.36 -12.51
N ARG A 105 -16.41 23.43 -12.20
CA ARG A 105 -16.15 21.97 -12.19
C ARG A 105 -15.64 21.49 -13.55
N GLU A 106 -16.37 21.75 -14.63
CA GLU A 106 -15.97 21.29 -15.97
C GLU A 106 -14.71 21.98 -16.48
N LEU A 107 -14.49 23.25 -16.14
CA LEU A 107 -13.21 23.92 -16.39
C LEU A 107 -12.06 23.20 -15.68
N SER A 108 -12.26 22.73 -14.45
CA SER A 108 -11.23 22.00 -13.70
C SER A 108 -10.90 20.60 -14.27
N LEU A 109 -11.82 20.01 -15.05
CA LEU A 109 -11.64 18.74 -15.75
C LEU A 109 -11.11 18.93 -17.19
N LEU A 110 -10.98 20.17 -17.64
CA LEU A 110 -10.53 20.49 -18.98
C LEU A 110 -8.99 20.50 -19.05
N SER A 111 -8.42 19.73 -19.97
CA SER A 111 -6.95 19.62 -20.12
C SER A 111 -6.29 20.99 -20.30
N ARG A 112 -5.07 21.17 -19.77
CA ARG A 112 -4.28 22.42 -19.78
C ARG A 112 -4.45 23.28 -21.03
N LYS A 113 -4.27 22.72 -22.23
CA LYS A 113 -4.30 23.46 -23.50
C LYS A 113 -5.68 24.08 -23.79
N TYR A 114 -6.75 23.35 -23.51
CA TYR A 114 -8.13 23.80 -23.72
C TYR A 114 -8.52 24.81 -22.63
N ARG A 115 -8.23 24.50 -21.36
CA ARG A 115 -8.49 25.38 -20.22
C ARG A 115 -7.80 26.73 -20.35
N LYS A 116 -6.50 26.76 -20.69
CA LYS A 116 -5.78 28.03 -20.91
C LYS A 116 -6.40 28.88 -22.02
N ALA A 117 -6.77 28.28 -23.15
CA ALA A 117 -7.41 29.02 -24.24
C ALA A 117 -8.77 29.61 -23.80
N VAL A 118 -9.58 28.86 -23.06
CA VAL A 118 -10.87 29.32 -22.54
C VAL A 118 -10.70 30.46 -21.53
N ILE A 119 -9.79 30.33 -20.56
CA ILE A 119 -9.52 31.37 -19.55
C ILE A 119 -9.06 32.66 -20.23
N LEU A 120 -8.04 32.58 -21.10
CA LEU A 120 -7.50 33.76 -21.77
C LEU A 120 -8.56 34.49 -22.61
N TYR A 121 -9.43 33.75 -23.28
CA TYR A 121 -10.46 34.34 -24.14
C TYR A 121 -11.66 34.87 -23.37
N TYR A 122 -12.28 34.04 -22.52
CA TYR A 122 -13.57 34.33 -21.90
C TYR A 122 -13.47 35.03 -20.54
N ILE A 123 -12.36 34.85 -19.82
CA ILE A 123 -12.18 35.42 -18.48
C ILE A 123 -11.25 36.64 -18.57
N GLU A 124 -10.16 36.54 -19.33
CA GLU A 124 -9.19 37.63 -19.49
C GLU A 124 -9.45 38.52 -20.72
N ASN A 125 -10.51 38.26 -21.49
CA ASN A 125 -10.93 39.05 -22.66
C ASN A 125 -9.86 39.27 -23.74
N LYS A 126 -8.93 38.33 -23.93
CA LYS A 126 -7.91 38.42 -24.97
C LYS A 126 -8.42 38.02 -26.35
N SER A 127 -7.96 38.72 -27.38
CA SER A 127 -8.24 38.36 -28.79
C SER A 127 -7.52 37.07 -29.20
N CYS A 128 -8.00 36.42 -30.28
CA CYS A 128 -7.34 35.22 -30.81
C CYS A 128 -5.87 35.47 -31.20
N SER A 129 -5.54 36.69 -31.65
CA SER A 129 -4.18 37.10 -32.01
C SER A 129 -3.27 37.20 -30.78
N GLU A 130 -3.75 37.84 -29.71
CA GLU A 130 -3.01 37.92 -28.45
C GLU A 130 -2.79 36.55 -27.81
N ILE A 131 -3.81 35.67 -27.85
CA ILE A 131 -3.69 34.29 -27.35
C ILE A 131 -2.68 33.50 -28.19
N SER A 132 -2.70 33.67 -29.51
CA SER A 132 -1.75 33.05 -30.45
C SER A 132 -0.31 33.43 -30.09
N ALA A 133 -0.05 34.72 -29.88
CA ALA A 133 1.25 35.22 -29.44
C ALA A 133 1.64 34.68 -28.05
N HIS A 134 0.71 34.69 -27.09
CA HIS A 134 0.95 34.28 -25.71
C HIS A 134 1.25 32.78 -25.57
N LEU A 135 0.51 31.93 -26.28
CA LEU A 135 0.66 30.47 -26.24
C LEU A 135 1.65 29.93 -27.29
N LYS A 136 2.18 30.79 -28.18
CA LYS A 136 3.09 30.44 -29.28
C LYS A 136 2.51 29.36 -30.22
N ILE A 137 1.25 29.54 -30.62
CA ILE A 137 0.52 28.66 -31.57
C ILE A 137 -0.17 29.51 -32.64
N SER A 138 -0.62 28.94 -33.75
CA SER A 138 -1.33 29.70 -34.78
C SER A 138 -2.72 30.17 -34.33
N GLU A 139 -3.21 31.29 -34.84
CA GLU A 139 -4.58 31.76 -34.57
C GLU A 139 -5.65 30.71 -34.95
N SER A 140 -5.42 29.97 -36.05
CA SER A 140 -6.29 28.86 -36.45
C SER A 140 -6.35 27.76 -35.37
N MET A 141 -5.21 27.45 -34.74
CA MET A 141 -5.18 26.50 -33.62
C MET A 141 -5.90 27.06 -32.39
N VAL A 142 -5.78 28.37 -32.09
CA VAL A 142 -6.55 29.01 -31.00
C VAL A 142 -8.06 28.84 -31.23
N LYS A 143 -8.55 29.16 -32.44
CA LYS A 143 -9.96 29.00 -32.81
C LYS A 143 -10.41 27.54 -32.67
N TYR A 144 -9.58 26.59 -33.09
CA TYR A 144 -9.83 25.15 -32.92
C TYR A 144 -9.92 24.75 -31.43
N LEU A 145 -8.99 25.18 -30.58
CA LEU A 145 -9.00 24.90 -29.15
C LEU A 145 -10.27 25.45 -28.50
N LEU A 146 -10.66 26.70 -28.80
CA LEU A 146 -11.88 27.31 -28.27
C LEU A 146 -13.14 26.56 -28.72
N PHE A 147 -13.23 26.21 -30.01
CA PHE A 147 -14.33 25.42 -30.56
C PHE A 147 -14.45 24.07 -29.86
N LYS A 148 -13.33 23.35 -29.74
CA LYS A 148 -13.31 22.03 -29.10
C LYS A 148 -13.63 22.12 -27.60
N SER A 149 -13.13 23.15 -26.92
CA SER A 149 -13.41 23.38 -25.50
C SER A 149 -14.89 23.62 -25.24
N ARG A 150 -15.57 24.45 -26.06
CA ARG A 150 -17.03 24.65 -25.95
C ARG A 150 -17.81 23.34 -26.09
N LYS A 151 -17.38 22.46 -26.99
CA LYS A 151 -18.02 21.15 -27.17
C LYS A 151 -17.83 20.26 -25.92
N ILE A 152 -16.61 20.18 -25.40
CA ILE A 152 -16.30 19.39 -24.19
C ILE A 152 -17.08 19.92 -22.98
N LEU A 153 -17.09 21.24 -22.76
CA LEU A 153 -17.82 21.86 -21.64
C LEU A 153 -19.33 21.61 -21.76
N LYS A 154 -19.91 21.75 -22.96
CA LYS A 154 -21.35 21.50 -23.17
C LYS A 154 -21.73 20.05 -22.89
N GLU A 155 -20.88 19.10 -23.28
CA GLU A 155 -21.09 17.68 -22.98
C GLU A 155 -20.97 17.45 -21.46
N GLY A 156 -19.92 17.98 -20.82
CA GLY A 156 -19.63 17.80 -19.40
C GLY A 156 -20.67 18.37 -18.43
N VAL A 157 -21.25 19.54 -18.73
CA VAL A 157 -22.27 20.18 -17.88
C VAL A 157 -23.55 19.33 -17.79
N ASN A 158 -23.87 18.57 -18.85
CA ASN A 158 -25.04 17.70 -18.89
C ASN A 158 -24.75 16.29 -18.34
N MET A 159 -23.51 15.99 -17.98
CA MET A 159 -23.10 14.69 -17.43
C MET A 159 -23.03 14.73 -15.91
N GLU A 160 -23.50 13.65 -15.30
CA GLU A 160 -23.21 13.35 -13.91
C GLU A 160 -21.75 12.89 -13.80
N ARG A 161 -20.99 13.54 -12.91
CA ARG A 161 -19.59 13.18 -12.62
C ARG A 161 -19.57 12.44 -11.30
N ILE A 162 -19.25 11.16 -11.35
CA ILE A 162 -19.10 10.32 -10.16
C ILE A 162 -17.61 10.27 -9.83
N TYR A 163 -17.27 10.67 -8.61
CA TYR A 163 -15.90 10.52 -8.12
C TYR A 163 -15.62 9.07 -7.74
N GLY A 164 -14.39 8.63 -8.00
CA GLY A 164 -13.91 7.31 -7.59
C GLY A 164 -13.69 7.20 -6.10
N GLN A 165 -13.37 5.99 -5.64
CA GLN A 165 -13.20 5.72 -4.21
C GLN A 165 -12.00 6.50 -3.64
N GLN A 166 -10.94 6.70 -4.44
CA GLN A 166 -9.73 7.41 -4.01
C GLN A 166 -9.98 8.88 -3.65
N SER A 167 -11.10 9.47 -4.09
CA SER A 167 -11.49 10.84 -3.75
C SER A 167 -11.82 11.06 -2.27
N TYR A 168 -12.37 10.04 -1.60
CA TYR A 168 -12.74 10.10 -0.17
C TYR A 168 -11.99 9.08 0.69
N SER A 169 -11.35 8.09 0.06
CA SER A 169 -10.53 7.07 0.72
C SER A 169 -9.21 6.91 -0.05
N PRO A 170 -8.32 7.92 -0.01
CA PRO A 170 -7.06 7.89 -0.72
C PRO A 170 -6.16 6.76 -0.21
N LYS A 171 -5.37 6.20 -1.12
CA LYS A 171 -4.33 5.22 -0.79
C LYS A 171 -3.09 5.92 -0.24
N GLU A 172 -2.42 5.23 0.68
CA GLU A 172 -1.13 5.63 1.23
C GLU A 172 -0.06 4.67 0.72
N LEU A 173 0.88 5.20 -0.06
CA LEU A 173 1.96 4.43 -0.67
C LEU A 173 3.32 4.95 -0.23
N SER A 174 4.23 4.03 0.06
CA SER A 174 5.67 4.30 0.16
C SER A 174 6.37 3.90 -1.13
N LEU A 175 7.23 4.78 -1.65
CA LEU A 175 8.07 4.48 -2.82
C LEU A 175 9.43 3.98 -2.36
N LEU A 176 9.82 2.81 -2.85
CA LEU A 176 10.95 2.04 -2.39
C LEU A 176 11.96 1.84 -3.52
N TYR A 177 13.23 1.72 -3.14
CA TYR A 177 14.37 1.65 -4.05
C TYR A 177 15.38 0.64 -3.54
N TRP A 178 15.90 -0.21 -4.44
CA TRP A 178 17.05 -1.05 -4.14
C TRP A 178 17.91 -1.32 -5.37
N GLY A 179 19.21 -1.03 -5.29
CA GLY A 179 20.16 -1.32 -6.36
C GLY A 179 21.48 -0.58 -6.20
N ASN A 180 22.26 -0.56 -7.28
CA ASN A 180 23.68 -0.15 -7.27
C ASN A 180 23.92 1.37 -7.40
N GLY A 181 22.92 2.21 -7.12
CA GLY A 181 23.04 3.66 -7.29
C GLY A 181 22.29 4.48 -6.25
N ALA A 182 22.41 5.80 -6.35
CA ALA A 182 21.72 6.73 -5.47
C ALA A 182 20.21 6.70 -5.73
N ASN A 183 19.41 6.65 -4.67
CA ASN A 183 17.96 6.75 -4.76
C ASN A 183 17.54 8.16 -5.18
N ARG A 184 17.06 8.31 -6.42
CA ARG A 184 16.56 9.57 -7.01
C ARG A 184 15.05 9.75 -6.88
N TYR A 185 14.37 8.82 -6.22
CA TYR A 185 12.93 8.66 -6.24
C TYR A 185 12.26 9.09 -4.92
N PHE A 186 13.02 9.20 -3.83
CA PHE A 186 12.52 9.35 -2.46
C PHE A 186 11.35 10.36 -2.32
N ASN A 187 11.53 11.57 -2.84
CA ASN A 187 10.55 12.65 -2.65
C ASN A 187 9.35 12.62 -3.62
N LEU A 188 9.34 11.71 -4.61
CA LEU A 188 8.33 11.73 -5.68
C LEU A 188 6.95 11.29 -5.19
N CYS A 189 6.92 10.46 -4.13
CA CYS A 189 5.70 9.98 -3.51
C CYS A 189 5.43 10.59 -2.12
N ASP A 190 6.10 11.68 -1.72
CA ASP A 190 5.71 12.43 -0.50
C ASP A 190 4.31 13.07 -0.64
N SER A 191 3.87 13.28 -1.88
CA SER A 191 2.56 13.82 -2.20
C SER A 191 1.50 12.71 -2.29
N LYS A 192 0.40 12.84 -1.52
CA LYS A 192 -0.79 11.99 -1.67
C LYS A 192 -1.33 12.00 -3.11
N ILE A 193 -1.18 13.11 -3.85
CA ILE A 193 -1.60 13.18 -5.26
C ILE A 193 -0.75 12.21 -6.10
N SER A 194 0.57 12.19 -5.93
CA SER A 194 1.46 11.28 -6.67
C SER A 194 1.14 9.81 -6.40
N GLN A 195 0.98 9.47 -5.12
CA GLN A 195 0.63 8.12 -4.67
C GLN A 195 -0.68 7.64 -5.33
N ASN A 196 -1.71 8.50 -5.30
CA ASN A 196 -3.03 8.13 -5.79
C ASN A 196 -3.13 8.13 -7.32
N ILE A 197 -2.31 8.93 -8.03
CA ILE A 197 -2.16 8.81 -9.49
C ILE A 197 -1.59 7.43 -9.83
N LEU A 198 -0.51 6.99 -9.16
CA LEU A 198 0.11 5.69 -9.42
C LEU A 198 -0.86 4.54 -9.12
N PHE A 199 -1.65 4.63 -8.05
CA PHE A 199 -2.62 3.60 -7.73
C PHE A 199 -3.78 3.55 -8.73
N ALA A 200 -4.36 4.70 -9.08
CA ALA A 200 -5.45 4.80 -10.04
C ALA A 200 -5.09 4.21 -11.41
N CYS A 201 -3.84 4.43 -11.84
CA CYS A 201 -3.31 3.94 -13.11
C CYS A 201 -2.69 2.54 -13.03
N TYR A 202 -2.83 1.81 -11.91
CA TYR A 202 -2.14 0.53 -11.74
C TYR A 202 -2.70 -0.54 -12.65
N ASN A 203 -4.01 -0.82 -12.54
CA ASN A 203 -4.67 -1.85 -13.34
C ASN A 203 -5.24 -1.33 -14.67
N ASP A 204 -5.45 -0.01 -14.79
CA ASP A 204 -6.14 0.61 -15.91
C ASP A 204 -5.34 1.71 -16.61
N LYS A 205 -5.54 1.82 -17.93
CA LYS A 205 -5.02 2.94 -18.74
C LYS A 205 -6.00 4.12 -18.71
N LEU A 206 -5.72 5.12 -17.87
CA LEU A 206 -6.63 6.24 -17.61
C LEU A 206 -6.17 7.54 -18.28
N THR A 207 -7.10 8.35 -18.78
CA THR A 207 -6.81 9.73 -19.18
C THR A 207 -6.63 10.61 -17.94
N ALA A 208 -6.00 11.78 -18.09
CA ALA A 208 -5.86 12.73 -16.98
C ALA A 208 -7.22 13.09 -16.33
N GLU A 209 -8.28 13.24 -17.13
CA GLU A 209 -9.65 13.52 -16.65
C GLU A 209 -10.19 12.36 -15.81
N GLN A 210 -9.97 11.11 -16.24
CA GLN A 210 -10.40 9.94 -15.48
C GLN A 210 -9.64 9.82 -14.16
N ILE A 211 -8.33 10.09 -14.15
CA ILE A 211 -7.55 10.09 -12.92
C ILE A 211 -8.04 11.20 -11.98
N SER A 212 -8.31 12.40 -12.51
CA SER A 212 -8.87 13.53 -11.75
C SER A 212 -10.19 13.17 -11.06
N LEU A 213 -11.07 12.46 -11.76
CA LEU A 213 -12.33 11.95 -11.20
C LEU A 213 -12.10 10.81 -10.21
N GLU A 214 -11.14 9.92 -10.45
CA GLU A 214 -10.85 8.83 -9.50
C GLU A 214 -10.37 9.38 -8.16
N ILE A 215 -9.39 10.29 -8.18
CA ILE A 215 -8.73 10.80 -6.97
C ILE A 215 -9.39 12.06 -6.40
N GLY A 216 -10.40 12.62 -7.06
CA GLY A 216 -11.10 13.84 -6.61
C GLY A 216 -10.30 15.14 -6.70
N VAL A 217 -9.21 15.17 -7.46
CA VAL A 217 -8.31 16.35 -7.56
C VAL A 217 -8.42 16.97 -8.95
N ALA A 218 -8.68 18.28 -9.00
CA ALA A 218 -8.76 19.02 -10.26
C ALA A 218 -7.45 18.97 -11.08
N LEU A 219 -7.56 18.79 -12.40
CA LEU A 219 -6.43 18.75 -13.34
C LEU A 219 -5.34 19.83 -13.09
N PRO A 220 -5.69 21.13 -12.91
CA PRO A 220 -4.71 22.17 -12.59
C PRO A 220 -3.67 21.82 -11.52
N TYR A 221 -4.05 21.06 -10.50
CA TYR A 221 -3.20 20.75 -9.35
C TYR A 221 -2.43 19.44 -9.48
N MET A 222 -2.80 18.60 -10.46
CA MET A 222 -2.15 17.29 -10.69
C MET A 222 -1.31 17.25 -11.97
N GLU A 223 -1.45 18.21 -12.88
CA GLU A 223 -0.74 18.23 -14.17
C GLU A 223 0.78 18.15 -14.00
N ASP A 224 1.36 18.89 -13.06
CA ASP A 224 2.80 18.88 -12.83
C ASP A 224 3.25 17.54 -12.21
N LYS A 225 2.42 16.92 -11.37
CA LYS A 225 2.67 15.58 -10.80
C LYS A 225 2.57 14.46 -11.84
N LEU A 226 1.60 14.53 -12.76
CA LEU A 226 1.53 13.62 -13.90
C LEU A 226 2.78 13.71 -14.78
N SER A 227 3.25 14.92 -15.05
CA SER A 227 4.49 15.15 -15.80
C SER A 227 5.71 14.58 -15.08
N GLU A 228 5.87 14.89 -13.79
CA GLU A 228 6.97 14.40 -12.95
C GLU A 228 7.01 12.86 -12.91
N LEU A 229 5.89 12.21 -12.59
CA LEU A 229 5.83 10.73 -12.56
C LEU A 229 6.12 10.08 -13.92
N TYR A 230 5.74 10.73 -15.02
CA TYR A 230 6.06 10.28 -16.38
C TYR A 230 7.55 10.47 -16.72
N GLU A 231 8.14 11.60 -16.36
CA GLU A 231 9.56 11.91 -16.63
C GLU A 231 10.50 10.95 -15.91
N TYR A 232 10.15 10.53 -14.69
CA TYR A 232 10.88 9.55 -13.88
C TYR A 232 10.57 8.08 -14.24
N ASP A 233 9.76 7.86 -15.28
CA ASP A 233 9.36 6.54 -15.80
C ASP A 233 8.55 5.69 -14.81
N LEU A 234 7.90 6.33 -13.82
CA LEU A 234 6.94 5.69 -12.91
C LEU A 234 5.56 5.54 -13.56
N LEU A 235 5.24 6.40 -14.53
CA LEU A 235 4.11 6.25 -15.46
C LEU A 235 4.62 6.03 -16.89
N LYS A 236 3.94 5.18 -17.64
CA LYS A 236 3.97 5.18 -19.12
C LYS A 236 2.80 5.95 -19.66
N LYS A 237 2.97 6.47 -20.88
CA LYS A 237 1.94 7.21 -21.61
C LYS A 237 1.72 6.58 -22.99
N ASP A 238 0.47 6.30 -23.30
CA ASP A 238 0.00 5.74 -24.56
C ASP A 238 -1.08 6.67 -25.13
N GLY A 239 -0.70 7.50 -26.10
CA GLY A 239 -1.53 8.61 -26.56
C GLY A 239 -1.83 9.62 -25.43
N ASN A 240 -3.09 9.67 -24.99
CA ASN A 240 -3.55 10.53 -23.90
C ASN A 240 -3.84 9.78 -22.58
N ARG A 241 -3.51 8.49 -22.51
CA ARG A 241 -3.72 7.63 -21.33
C ARG A 241 -2.41 7.33 -20.62
N TYR A 242 -2.49 7.18 -19.32
CA TYR A 242 -1.37 6.84 -18.43
C TYR A 242 -1.60 5.47 -17.81
N SER A 243 -0.51 4.75 -17.56
CA SER A 243 -0.48 3.49 -16.81
C SER A 243 0.76 3.44 -15.94
N THR A 244 0.64 2.89 -14.74
CA THR A 244 1.77 2.75 -13.81
C THR A 244 2.78 1.75 -14.32
N ASN A 245 4.06 2.08 -14.18
CA ASN A 245 5.18 1.33 -14.76
C ASN A 245 6.09 0.70 -13.70
N ILE A 246 5.68 0.75 -12.44
CA ILE A 246 6.32 0.07 -11.32
C ILE A 246 5.33 -0.91 -10.71
N VAL A 247 5.83 -1.96 -10.08
CA VAL A 247 4.98 -2.86 -9.30
C VAL A 247 4.55 -2.14 -8.02
N ILE A 248 3.29 -2.35 -7.63
CA ILE A 248 2.75 -1.93 -6.35
C ILE A 248 2.46 -3.21 -5.55
N PHE A 249 3.09 -3.36 -4.39
CA PHE A 249 2.68 -4.36 -3.41
C PHE A 249 1.44 -3.83 -2.70
N THR A 250 0.29 -4.31 -3.16
CA THR A 250 -1.00 -3.91 -2.62
C THR A 250 -1.27 -4.60 -1.28
N ASP A 251 -2.22 -4.06 -0.53
CA ASP A 251 -2.72 -4.67 0.70
C ASP A 251 -3.37 -6.04 0.40
N ASP A 252 -4.13 -6.16 -0.70
CA ASP A 252 -4.71 -7.44 -1.14
C ASP A 252 -3.64 -8.48 -1.46
N PHE A 253 -2.57 -8.08 -2.15
CA PHE A 253 -1.42 -8.95 -2.41
C PHE A 253 -0.81 -9.44 -1.09
N SER A 254 -0.56 -8.51 -0.16
CA SER A 254 0.08 -8.84 1.13
C SER A 254 -0.81 -9.74 1.99
N LYS A 255 -2.12 -9.50 2.02
CA LYS A 255 -3.10 -10.37 2.70
C LYS A 255 -3.12 -11.78 2.12
N GLU A 256 -3.15 -11.91 0.79
CA GLU A 256 -3.14 -13.23 0.16
C GLU A 256 -1.83 -13.98 0.43
N VAL A 257 -0.69 -13.30 0.35
CA VAL A 257 0.61 -13.87 0.75
C VAL A 257 0.57 -14.34 2.20
N ASN A 258 0.10 -13.51 3.12
CA ASN A 258 0.03 -13.85 4.54
C ASN A 258 -0.79 -15.11 4.80
N VAL A 259 -1.97 -15.23 4.17
CA VAL A 259 -2.83 -16.40 4.32
C VAL A 259 -2.19 -17.65 3.70
N LYS A 260 -1.70 -17.56 2.46
CA LYS A 260 -1.20 -18.73 1.71
C LYS A 260 0.18 -19.22 2.15
N THR A 261 0.97 -18.37 2.79
CA THR A 261 2.31 -18.73 3.30
C THR A 261 2.33 -18.98 4.81
N ALA A 262 1.20 -18.85 5.51
CA ALA A 262 1.12 -19.03 6.97
C ALA A 262 1.71 -20.36 7.45
N GLU A 263 1.34 -21.48 6.82
CA GLU A 263 1.83 -22.81 7.19
C GLU A 263 3.34 -22.95 6.96
N LEU A 264 3.87 -22.38 5.87
CA LEU A 264 5.31 -22.37 5.57
C LEU A 264 6.09 -21.55 6.62
N ARG A 265 5.56 -20.39 7.01
CA ARG A 265 6.16 -19.54 8.05
C ARG A 265 6.19 -20.23 9.40
N GLU A 266 5.10 -20.90 9.77
CA GLU A 266 5.00 -21.72 10.99
C GLU A 266 5.98 -22.91 10.95
N ARG A 267 6.13 -23.59 9.81
CA ARG A 267 7.13 -24.65 9.65
C ARG A 267 8.55 -24.11 9.84
N ILE A 268 8.89 -22.97 9.24
CA ILE A 268 10.20 -22.34 9.43
C ILE A 268 10.44 -22.00 10.91
N ALA A 269 9.44 -21.39 11.58
CA ALA A 269 9.53 -21.06 13.01
C ALA A 269 9.71 -22.32 13.88
N SER A 270 8.93 -23.37 13.63
CA SER A 270 9.05 -24.65 14.33
C SER A 270 10.42 -25.30 14.15
N LEU A 271 10.92 -25.35 12.91
CA LEU A 271 12.25 -25.86 12.59
C LEU A 271 13.37 -25.07 13.31
N LEU A 272 13.22 -23.75 13.45
CA LEU A 272 14.14 -22.93 14.24
C LEU A 272 14.11 -23.33 15.71
N THR A 273 12.93 -23.36 16.33
CA THR A 273 12.76 -23.73 17.75
C THR A 273 13.35 -25.11 18.05
N ASP A 274 12.99 -26.11 17.24
CA ASP A 274 13.47 -27.48 17.40
C ASP A 274 14.98 -27.58 17.25
N SER A 275 15.53 -26.94 16.22
CA SER A 275 16.97 -26.95 15.95
C SER A 275 17.77 -26.29 17.08
N ILE A 276 17.34 -25.11 17.52
CA ILE A 276 18.00 -24.34 18.57
C ILE A 276 17.96 -25.11 19.89
N THR A 277 16.80 -25.64 20.27
CA THR A 277 16.63 -26.38 21.52
C THR A 277 17.44 -27.68 21.52
N LYS A 278 17.40 -28.44 20.42
CA LYS A 278 18.13 -29.70 20.28
C LYS A 278 19.64 -29.50 20.32
N GLN A 279 20.14 -28.43 19.72
CA GLN A 279 21.59 -28.18 19.58
C GLN A 279 22.19 -27.37 20.73
N GLU A 280 21.39 -26.83 21.68
CA GLU A 280 21.86 -25.91 22.70
C GLU A 280 23.11 -26.41 23.44
N SER A 281 23.06 -27.61 24.01
CA SER A 281 24.18 -28.21 24.74
C SER A 281 25.44 -28.33 23.87
N ALA A 282 25.29 -28.72 22.60
CA ALA A 282 26.41 -28.87 21.67
C ALA A 282 27.03 -27.50 21.30
N VAL A 283 26.20 -26.49 21.07
CA VAL A 283 26.66 -25.11 20.79
C VAL A 283 27.42 -24.55 21.97
N ARG A 284 26.89 -24.70 23.19
CA ARG A 284 27.56 -24.22 24.41
C ARG A 284 28.92 -24.90 24.62
N ASN A 285 29.01 -26.19 24.28
CA ASN A 285 30.26 -26.96 24.37
C ASN A 285 31.35 -26.56 23.37
N ILE A 286 31.04 -25.74 22.34
CA ILE A 286 32.07 -25.16 21.45
C ILE A 286 33.01 -24.23 22.25
N GLY A 287 32.53 -23.63 23.34
CA GLY A 287 33.34 -22.83 24.25
C GLY A 287 33.85 -21.52 23.67
N PHE A 288 33.10 -20.88 22.77
CA PHE A 288 33.40 -19.53 22.30
C PHE A 288 33.07 -18.49 23.40
N TYR A 289 33.65 -17.30 23.31
CA TYR A 289 33.37 -16.24 24.28
C TYR A 289 31.89 -15.83 24.19
N GLY A 290 31.17 -15.86 25.31
CA GLY A 290 29.72 -15.62 25.35
C GLY A 290 28.86 -16.89 25.18
N ALA A 291 29.44 -18.08 25.01
CA ALA A 291 28.68 -19.33 24.93
C ALA A 291 27.82 -19.63 26.18
N ASP A 292 28.11 -18.98 27.30
CA ASP A 292 27.38 -19.04 28.57
C ASP A 292 26.25 -18.00 28.69
N MET A 293 25.93 -17.26 27.61
CA MET A 293 24.84 -16.27 27.58
C MET A 293 23.50 -16.86 28.05
N GLY A 294 22.63 -16.00 28.59
CA GLY A 294 21.31 -16.40 29.07
C GLY A 294 20.42 -16.96 27.95
N GLY A 295 19.41 -17.73 28.34
CA GLY A 295 18.55 -18.48 27.41
C GLY A 295 17.89 -17.61 26.32
N ASN A 296 17.44 -16.41 26.67
CA ASN A 296 16.83 -15.50 25.69
C ASN A 296 17.86 -14.97 24.69
N SER A 297 19.03 -14.49 25.14
CA SER A 297 20.11 -14.05 24.25
C SER A 297 20.61 -15.20 23.36
N PHE A 298 20.67 -16.42 23.92
CA PHE A 298 20.99 -17.63 23.16
C PHE A 298 19.98 -17.89 22.04
N ALA A 299 18.68 -17.89 22.36
CA ALA A 299 17.61 -18.13 21.39
C ALA A 299 17.62 -17.09 20.27
N TRP A 300 17.74 -15.80 20.59
CA TRP A 300 17.87 -14.73 19.60
C TRP A 300 19.12 -14.90 18.73
N GLN A 301 20.27 -15.15 19.35
CA GLN A 301 21.53 -15.27 18.62
C GLN A 301 21.51 -16.44 17.65
N MET A 302 20.98 -17.60 18.08
CA MET A 302 20.93 -18.78 17.24
C MET A 302 19.85 -18.66 16.16
N ALA A 303 18.69 -18.07 16.44
CA ALA A 303 17.67 -17.80 15.42
C ALA A 303 18.22 -16.95 14.29
N CYS A 304 18.92 -15.85 14.63
CA CYS A 304 19.60 -15.00 13.65
C CYS A 304 20.68 -15.77 12.88
N PHE A 305 21.52 -16.54 13.57
CA PHE A 305 22.59 -17.32 12.93
C PHE A 305 22.03 -18.33 11.92
N VAL A 306 21.02 -19.12 12.31
CA VAL A 306 20.42 -20.15 11.46
C VAL A 306 19.69 -19.53 10.27
N LEU A 307 18.91 -18.47 10.48
CA LEU A 307 18.23 -17.77 9.38
C LEU A 307 19.22 -17.12 8.41
N TYR A 308 20.31 -16.52 8.89
CA TYR A 308 21.38 -16.01 8.02
C TYR A 308 21.94 -17.14 7.14
N ARG A 309 22.21 -18.30 7.74
CA ARG A 309 22.73 -19.47 7.02
C ARG A 309 21.73 -19.98 5.99
N ALA A 310 20.46 -20.11 6.35
CA ALA A 310 19.44 -20.62 5.46
C ALA A 310 19.16 -19.66 4.30
N ILE A 311 18.95 -18.38 4.60
CA ILE A 311 18.43 -17.42 3.63
C ILE A 311 19.56 -16.76 2.84
N VAL A 312 20.62 -16.30 3.51
CA VAL A 312 21.72 -15.55 2.86
C VAL A 312 22.76 -16.50 2.29
N ASP A 313 23.29 -17.43 3.09
CA ASP A 313 24.36 -18.31 2.63
C ASP A 313 23.88 -19.39 1.65
N ILE A 314 22.64 -19.87 1.78
CA ILE A 314 22.14 -21.00 0.98
C ILE A 314 21.18 -20.49 -0.10
N LEU A 315 20.04 -19.92 0.29
CA LEU A 315 18.97 -19.60 -0.66
C LEU A 315 19.35 -18.47 -1.63
N GLN A 316 19.85 -17.32 -1.14
CA GLN A 316 20.23 -16.21 -2.00
C GLN A 316 21.30 -16.58 -3.03
N ASN A 317 22.26 -17.43 -2.66
CA ASN A 317 23.28 -17.90 -3.59
C ASN A 317 22.73 -18.74 -4.75
N LYS A 318 21.51 -19.29 -4.63
CA LYS A 318 20.78 -19.96 -5.72
C LYS A 318 19.96 -18.99 -6.57
N ILE A 319 19.57 -17.83 -6.02
CA ILE A 319 18.66 -16.89 -6.69
C ILE A 319 19.47 -15.99 -7.63
N LYS A 320 19.19 -16.11 -8.93
CA LYS A 320 19.72 -15.18 -9.94
C LYS A 320 18.71 -14.08 -10.22
N ILE A 321 19.03 -12.87 -9.80
CA ILE A 321 18.20 -11.69 -9.96
C ILE A 321 18.65 -10.90 -11.18
N THR A 322 17.70 -10.48 -12.01
CA THR A 322 17.98 -9.52 -13.08
C THR A 322 17.46 -8.15 -12.68
N TYR A 323 18.36 -7.23 -12.34
CA TYR A 323 17.97 -5.87 -12.01
C TYR A 323 17.44 -5.14 -13.26
N PRO A 324 16.25 -4.54 -13.21
CA PRO A 324 15.82 -3.65 -14.27
C PRO A 324 16.69 -2.39 -14.28
N LYS A 325 16.79 -1.76 -15.46
CA LYS A 325 17.43 -0.44 -15.58
C LYS A 325 16.38 0.64 -15.44
N ASP A 326 16.65 1.59 -14.55
CA ASP A 326 15.81 2.77 -14.37
C ASP A 326 15.98 3.77 -15.53
N LYS A 327 15.27 4.90 -15.44
CA LYS A 327 15.32 5.98 -16.41
C LYS A 327 16.74 6.51 -16.66
N PHE A 328 17.61 6.41 -15.66
CA PHE A 328 18.98 6.93 -15.66
C PHE A 328 20.02 5.87 -16.03
N GLY A 329 19.59 4.65 -16.34
CA GLY A 329 20.45 3.51 -16.68
C GLY A 329 21.02 2.77 -15.46
N THR A 330 20.56 3.10 -14.25
CA THR A 330 20.97 2.44 -13.00
C THR A 330 20.29 1.09 -12.89
N GLU A 331 21.04 0.06 -12.53
CA GLU A 331 20.49 -1.27 -12.22
C GLU A 331 19.90 -1.26 -10.80
N CYS A 332 18.57 -1.18 -10.73
CA CYS A 332 17.82 -1.09 -9.47
C CYS A 332 16.35 -1.45 -9.64
N PHE A 333 15.74 -1.93 -8.55
CA PHE A 333 14.30 -1.99 -8.38
C PHE A 333 13.76 -0.67 -7.87
N VAL A 334 12.65 -0.23 -8.47
CA VAL A 334 11.80 0.85 -7.97
C VAL A 334 10.38 0.31 -7.91
N TRP A 335 9.75 0.38 -6.73
CA TRP A 335 8.41 -0.15 -6.51
C TRP A 335 7.68 0.65 -5.46
N ALA A 336 6.35 0.52 -5.41
CA ALA A 336 5.57 1.08 -4.31
C ALA A 336 4.99 -0.03 -3.44
N ALA A 337 4.68 0.27 -2.20
CA ALA A 337 3.95 -0.60 -1.29
C ALA A 337 2.87 0.21 -0.57
N GLU A 338 1.69 -0.38 -0.36
CA GLU A 338 0.66 0.22 0.49
C GLU A 338 1.12 0.24 1.96
N ASN A 339 0.95 1.39 2.62
CA ASN A 339 1.11 1.54 4.06
C ASN A 339 -0.23 1.16 4.71
N GLY A 340 -0.32 -0.03 5.28
CA GLY A 340 -1.50 -0.50 5.99
C GLY A 340 -1.10 -1.33 7.21
N GLU A 341 -2.10 -1.81 7.97
CA GLU A 341 -1.91 -2.62 9.19
C GLU A 341 -1.06 -3.89 8.95
N HIS A 342 -0.99 -4.37 7.71
CA HIS A 342 -0.19 -5.52 7.30
C HIS A 342 1.10 -5.14 6.57
N SER A 343 1.47 -3.86 6.56
CA SER A 343 2.71 -3.43 5.95
C SER A 343 3.89 -3.85 6.83
N PHE A 344 4.92 -4.42 6.20
CA PHE A 344 6.21 -4.71 6.83
C PHE A 344 6.74 -3.57 7.69
N TRP A 345 6.51 -2.33 7.26
CA TRP A 345 7.02 -1.11 7.87
C TRP A 345 6.37 -0.77 9.21
N GLU A 346 5.21 -1.36 9.52
CA GLU A 346 4.57 -1.25 10.84
C GLU A 346 4.96 -2.40 11.77
N SER A 347 5.67 -3.43 11.29
CA SER A 347 6.20 -4.49 12.14
C SER A 347 7.28 -3.93 13.07
N GLN A 348 7.18 -4.24 14.37
CA GLN A 348 8.21 -3.91 15.36
C GLN A 348 9.58 -4.57 15.04
N PHE A 349 9.60 -5.56 14.14
CA PHE A 349 10.79 -6.28 13.71
C PHE A 349 11.29 -5.79 12.34
N GLY A 350 11.60 -4.50 12.24
CA GLY A 350 12.44 -4.01 11.14
C GLY A 350 13.72 -4.85 11.04
N PHE A 351 14.29 -5.00 9.84
CA PHE A 351 15.38 -5.94 9.62
C PHE A 351 16.56 -5.31 8.88
N GLY A 352 17.79 -5.63 9.32
CA GLY A 352 19.02 -5.20 8.65
C GLY A 352 20.07 -6.31 8.64
N ILE A 353 20.80 -6.45 7.52
CA ILE A 353 21.98 -7.31 7.46
C ILE A 353 23.19 -6.42 7.19
N SER A 354 24.22 -6.58 8.00
CA SER A 354 25.48 -5.88 7.79
C SER A 354 26.66 -6.76 8.17
N ASN A 355 27.82 -6.40 7.61
CA ASN A 355 29.09 -7.01 7.95
C ASN A 355 30.16 -5.92 7.92
N ALA A 356 30.93 -5.82 9.00
CA ALA A 356 32.06 -4.92 9.09
C ALA A 356 33.34 -5.75 9.23
N VAL A 357 34.39 -5.41 8.48
CA VAL A 357 35.65 -6.19 8.42
C VAL A 357 36.82 -5.23 8.59
N ASN A 358 37.84 -5.64 9.36
CA ASN A 358 39.10 -4.91 9.45
C ASN A 358 40.15 -5.43 8.46
N GLU A 359 41.30 -4.76 8.36
CA GLU A 359 42.39 -5.16 7.46
C GLU A 359 42.96 -6.55 7.76
N ASN A 360 42.88 -6.98 9.02
CA ASN A 360 43.31 -8.30 9.46
C ASN A 360 42.32 -9.40 9.06
N GLY A 361 41.14 -9.05 8.51
CA GLY A 361 40.09 -9.99 8.13
C GLY A 361 39.23 -10.48 9.29
N ASP A 362 39.34 -9.88 10.47
CA ASP A 362 38.36 -10.07 11.54
C ASP A 362 37.07 -9.37 11.16
N SER A 363 35.93 -9.95 11.53
CA SER A 363 34.63 -9.44 11.10
C SER A 363 33.61 -9.39 12.23
N VAL A 364 32.74 -8.39 12.16
CA VAL A 364 31.53 -8.26 12.98
C VAL A 364 30.33 -8.48 12.07
N ARG A 365 29.50 -9.46 12.41
CA ARG A 365 28.30 -9.85 11.65
C ARG A 365 27.05 -9.38 12.37
N PHE A 366 26.15 -8.77 11.61
CA PHE A 366 24.87 -8.27 12.11
C PHE A 366 23.73 -8.88 11.29
N MET A 367 22.78 -9.50 11.98
CA MET A 367 21.47 -9.83 11.44
C MET A 367 20.43 -9.18 12.34
N ASP A 368 20.33 -7.88 12.21
CA ASP A 368 19.86 -6.94 13.21
C ASP A 368 18.35 -6.76 13.17
N PHE A 369 17.78 -6.67 14.37
CA PHE A 369 16.39 -6.31 14.62
C PHE A 369 16.40 -5.20 15.67
N PRO A 370 15.44 -4.26 15.70
CA PRO A 370 15.39 -3.20 16.69
C PRO A 370 15.44 -3.75 18.11
N VAL A 371 16.59 -3.64 18.76
CA VAL A 371 16.77 -4.00 20.17
C VAL A 371 16.62 -2.71 20.97
N ASN A 372 15.51 -2.58 21.73
CA ASN A 372 15.11 -1.33 22.37
C ASN A 372 14.90 -0.15 21.39
N GLY A 373 14.46 -0.44 20.17
CA GLY A 373 14.14 0.58 19.16
C GLY A 373 15.33 1.11 18.36
N GLU A 374 16.55 0.61 18.60
CA GLU A 374 17.74 0.95 17.82
C GLU A 374 18.30 -0.28 17.07
N MET A 375 18.80 -0.03 15.86
CA MET A 375 19.59 -0.97 15.08
C MET A 375 21.08 -0.81 15.42
N VAL A 376 21.69 -1.84 16.00
CA VAL A 376 23.11 -1.86 16.40
C VAL A 376 24.05 -1.59 15.23
N HIS A 377 23.75 -2.15 14.04
CA HIS A 377 24.66 -2.07 12.90
C HIS A 377 24.88 -0.63 12.40
N HIS A 378 23.92 0.29 12.60
CA HIS A 378 24.08 1.69 12.18
C HIS A 378 25.28 2.38 12.83
N TYR A 379 25.68 1.96 14.03
CA TYR A 379 26.87 2.49 14.70
C TYR A 379 28.17 2.09 14.00
N PHE A 380 28.23 0.85 13.52
CA PHE A 380 29.43 0.30 12.86
C PHE A 380 29.47 0.63 11.37
N SER A 381 28.30 0.68 10.73
CA SER A 381 28.14 1.11 9.34
C SER A 381 28.73 2.52 9.16
N ASN A 382 29.68 2.64 8.23
CA ASN A 382 30.44 3.86 7.91
C ASN A 382 31.42 4.37 9.00
N HIS A 383 31.68 3.62 10.07
CA HIS A 383 32.65 3.99 11.12
C HIS A 383 33.77 2.94 11.24
N GLN A 384 34.75 3.00 10.34
CA GLN A 384 35.87 2.03 10.33
C GLN A 384 36.68 2.07 11.64
N THR A 385 36.90 3.25 12.22
CA THR A 385 37.60 3.40 13.50
C THR A 385 36.87 2.68 14.62
N ALA A 386 35.55 2.84 14.72
CA ALA A 386 34.74 2.16 15.74
C ALA A 386 34.79 0.63 15.54
N THR A 387 34.73 0.17 14.29
CA THR A 387 34.88 -1.26 13.97
C THR A 387 36.23 -1.81 14.41
N ASN A 388 37.33 -1.10 14.13
CA ASN A 388 38.67 -1.53 14.49
C ASN A 388 38.85 -1.60 16.01
N VAL A 389 38.45 -0.54 16.73
CA VAL A 389 38.51 -0.49 18.21
C VAL A 389 37.71 -1.63 18.83
N PHE A 390 36.51 -1.91 18.30
CA PHE A 390 35.67 -2.99 18.79
C PHE A 390 36.32 -4.38 18.61
N LEU A 391 36.92 -4.63 17.45
CA LEU A 391 37.64 -5.88 17.15
C LEU A 391 38.95 -6.01 17.96
N ASP A 392 39.66 -4.91 18.23
CA ASP A 392 40.83 -4.90 19.09
C ASP A 392 40.46 -5.23 20.55
N ILE A 393 39.34 -4.70 21.06
CA ILE A 393 38.80 -5.08 22.38
C ILE A 393 38.46 -6.57 22.40
N ALA A 394 37.86 -7.12 21.34
CA ALA A 394 37.56 -8.54 21.23
C ALA A 394 38.83 -9.42 21.30
N LYS A 395 39.93 -8.95 20.72
CA LYS A 395 41.26 -9.59 20.78
C LYS A 395 42.05 -9.31 22.06
N ARG A 396 41.53 -8.48 22.98
CA ARG A 396 42.24 -7.97 24.18
C ARG A 396 43.45 -7.08 23.86
N ASN A 397 43.51 -6.55 22.65
CA ASN A 397 44.59 -5.68 22.20
C ASN A 397 44.28 -4.21 22.55
N THR A 398 44.28 -3.87 23.84
CA THR A 398 43.88 -2.52 24.31
C THR A 398 45.04 -1.65 24.80
N ALA A 399 46.27 -2.18 24.81
CA ALA A 399 47.44 -1.53 25.42
C ALA A 399 47.93 -0.27 24.67
N HIS A 400 47.60 -0.15 23.38
CA HIS A 400 48.11 0.90 22.50
C HIS A 400 47.02 1.86 22.02
N PHE A 401 45.88 1.91 22.71
CA PHE A 401 44.77 2.77 22.34
C PHE A 401 45.17 4.25 22.42
N SER A 402 44.95 4.97 21.32
CA SER A 402 45.06 6.42 21.28
C SER A 402 43.93 7.09 22.07
N GLU A 403 44.01 8.41 22.30
CA GLU A 403 42.90 9.16 22.92
C GLU A 403 41.59 9.02 22.13
N ASN A 404 41.66 8.94 20.80
CA ASN A 404 40.50 8.72 19.94
C ASN A 404 39.91 7.32 20.12
N ASP A 405 40.76 6.30 20.27
CA ASP A 405 40.31 4.92 20.48
C ASP A 405 39.65 4.78 21.86
N LEU A 406 40.21 5.44 22.88
CA LEU A 406 39.61 5.50 24.22
C LEU A 406 38.27 6.24 24.21
N ALA A 407 38.14 7.32 23.44
CA ALA A 407 36.88 8.04 23.28
C ALA A 407 35.81 7.15 22.59
N ALA A 408 36.18 6.44 21.53
CA ALA A 408 35.30 5.48 20.86
C ALA A 408 34.89 4.34 21.80
N ALA A 409 35.84 3.76 22.54
CA ALA A 409 35.56 2.72 23.53
C ALA A 409 34.63 3.21 24.66
N ALA A 410 34.82 4.45 25.14
CA ALA A 410 33.94 5.05 26.16
C ALA A 410 32.51 5.23 25.63
N ASP A 411 32.34 5.65 24.38
CA ASP A 411 31.03 5.76 23.75
C ASP A 411 30.35 4.38 23.56
N MET A 412 31.12 3.36 23.17
CA MET A 412 30.63 1.97 23.11
C MET A 412 30.21 1.44 24.49
N VAL A 413 30.93 1.81 25.56
CA VAL A 413 30.54 1.47 26.94
C VAL A 413 29.22 2.13 27.30
N ARG A 414 29.07 3.42 26.99
CA ARG A 414 27.82 4.17 27.23
C ARG A 414 26.64 3.56 26.48
N LYS A 415 26.86 3.05 25.27
CA LYS A 415 25.83 2.40 24.43
C LYS A 415 25.61 0.92 24.75
N GLY A 416 26.42 0.31 25.63
CA GLY A 416 26.29 -1.09 26.02
C GLY A 416 26.88 -2.10 25.02
N TYR A 417 27.62 -1.64 24.01
CA TYR A 417 28.35 -2.50 23.07
C TYR A 417 29.60 -3.10 23.69
N VAL A 418 30.24 -2.36 24.59
CA VAL A 418 31.40 -2.79 25.36
C VAL A 418 31.07 -2.73 26.85
N LEU A 419 31.55 -3.70 27.61
CA LEU A 419 31.47 -3.73 29.06
C LEU A 419 32.83 -3.32 29.63
N SER A 420 32.81 -2.34 30.52
CA SER A 420 33.98 -1.98 31.34
C SER A 420 33.95 -2.75 32.65
N LYS A 421 34.93 -3.62 32.87
CA LYS A 421 35.09 -4.42 34.09
C LYS A 421 36.42 -4.05 34.77
N LYS A 422 36.59 -4.43 36.04
CA LYS A 422 37.83 -4.14 36.81
C LYS A 422 39.11 -4.60 36.12
N ASN A 423 39.03 -5.60 35.25
CA ASN A 423 40.12 -6.24 34.52
C ASN A 423 40.19 -5.84 33.04
N GLY A 424 39.53 -4.75 32.62
CA GLY A 424 39.64 -4.19 31.28
C GLY A 424 38.31 -4.08 30.54
N LEU A 425 38.40 -3.89 29.22
CA LEU A 425 37.26 -3.76 28.32
C LEU A 425 36.92 -5.10 27.67
N PHE A 426 35.63 -5.38 27.54
CA PHE A 426 35.07 -6.63 27.04
C PHE A 426 33.97 -6.33 26.04
N VAL A 427 33.98 -6.93 24.85
CA VAL A 427 32.82 -6.79 23.95
C VAL A 427 31.59 -7.49 24.54
N ASN A 428 30.41 -6.92 24.31
CA ASN A 428 29.13 -7.44 24.78
C ASN A 428 28.44 -8.32 23.72
N THR A 429 29.21 -9.09 22.93
CA THR A 429 28.71 -9.93 21.84
C THR A 429 29.54 -11.21 21.79
N PRO A 430 29.02 -12.33 21.25
CA PRO A 430 29.79 -13.56 21.11
C PRO A 430 31.03 -13.35 20.22
N VAL A 431 32.15 -13.97 20.60
CA VAL A 431 33.39 -13.92 19.83
C VAL A 431 33.85 -15.35 19.54
N LEU A 432 33.92 -15.68 18.26
CA LEU A 432 34.29 -16.99 17.76
C LEU A 432 35.63 -16.92 17.01
N THR A 433 36.46 -17.95 17.17
CA THR A 433 37.53 -18.21 16.21
C THR A 433 36.96 -18.76 14.90
N GLN A 434 37.75 -18.76 13.82
CA GLN A 434 37.33 -19.39 12.56
C GLN A 434 36.89 -20.85 12.73
N GLU A 435 37.62 -21.59 13.56
CA GLU A 435 37.33 -23.01 13.82
C GLU A 435 36.05 -23.19 14.63
N GLN A 436 35.83 -22.38 15.67
CA GLN A 436 34.58 -22.39 16.43
C GLN A 436 33.38 -22.02 15.56
N HIS A 437 33.54 -21.03 14.69
CA HIS A 437 32.52 -20.65 13.73
C HIS A 437 32.24 -21.79 12.74
N ARG A 438 33.27 -22.49 12.23
CA ARG A 438 33.10 -23.68 11.38
C ARG A 438 32.28 -24.77 12.08
N LEU A 439 32.62 -25.11 13.31
CA LEU A 439 31.88 -26.09 14.11
C LEU A 439 30.42 -25.68 14.31
N LEU A 440 30.16 -24.40 14.61
CA LEU A 440 28.80 -23.87 14.74
C LEU A 440 28.00 -24.01 13.44
N ARG A 441 28.63 -23.72 12.28
CA ARG A 441 28.01 -23.89 10.97
C ARG A 441 27.66 -25.35 10.67
N GLU A 442 28.48 -26.29 11.13
CA GLU A 442 28.28 -27.72 10.94
C GLU A 442 27.11 -28.24 11.77
N LEU A 443 27.00 -27.83 13.04
CA LEU A 443 25.87 -28.20 13.91
C LEU A 443 24.51 -27.84 13.32
N PHE A 444 24.41 -26.67 12.68
CA PHE A 444 23.17 -26.16 12.08
C PHE A 444 23.04 -26.44 10.57
N SER A 445 23.97 -27.19 9.97
CA SER A 445 24.01 -27.37 8.51
C SER A 445 22.75 -28.00 7.94
N GLU A 446 22.26 -29.09 8.55
CA GLU A 446 21.04 -29.79 8.14
C GLU A 446 19.80 -28.90 8.31
N SER A 447 19.62 -28.28 9.48
CA SER A 447 18.47 -27.40 9.75
C SER A 447 18.46 -26.18 8.83
N ALA A 448 19.62 -25.56 8.57
CA ALA A 448 19.71 -24.44 7.65
C ALA A 448 19.34 -24.83 6.22
N ALA A 449 19.74 -26.03 5.76
CA ALA A 449 19.37 -26.53 4.44
C ALA A 449 17.86 -26.81 4.32
N THR A 450 17.25 -27.41 5.36
CA THR A 450 15.80 -27.65 5.40
C THR A 450 15.02 -26.34 5.43
N ILE A 451 15.41 -25.38 6.27
CA ILE A 451 14.77 -24.05 6.32
C ILE A 451 14.93 -23.33 4.99
N ALA A 452 16.08 -23.43 4.32
CA ALA A 452 16.27 -22.85 3.00
C ALA A 452 15.31 -23.45 1.96
N SER A 453 15.01 -24.75 2.05
CA SER A 453 14.04 -25.41 1.17
C SER A 453 12.60 -24.96 1.44
N GLU A 454 12.20 -24.78 2.70
CA GLU A 454 10.88 -24.22 3.05
C GLU A 454 10.75 -22.77 2.57
N ALA A 455 11.81 -21.96 2.74
CA ALA A 455 11.86 -20.59 2.25
C ALA A 455 11.84 -20.51 0.71
N GLU A 456 12.42 -21.49 0.02
CA GLU A 456 12.34 -21.62 -1.44
C GLU A 456 10.88 -21.88 -1.90
N ALA A 457 10.18 -22.81 -1.25
CA ALA A 457 8.75 -23.05 -1.52
C ALA A 457 7.86 -21.85 -1.18
N LEU A 458 8.19 -21.11 -0.11
CA LEU A 458 7.54 -19.84 0.22
C LEU A 458 7.73 -18.83 -0.90
N MET A 459 8.95 -18.67 -1.41
CA MET A 459 9.24 -17.74 -2.50
C MET A 459 8.47 -18.06 -3.78
N GLU A 460 8.35 -19.35 -4.12
CA GLU A 460 7.56 -19.80 -5.26
C GLU A 460 6.09 -19.42 -5.09
N THR A 461 5.54 -19.62 -3.89
CA THR A 461 4.17 -19.24 -3.55
C THR A 461 3.96 -17.73 -3.68
N VAL A 462 4.85 -16.92 -3.10
CA VAL A 462 4.80 -15.45 -3.22
C VAL A 462 4.90 -15.01 -4.69
N THR A 463 5.76 -15.65 -5.47
CA THR A 463 5.93 -15.35 -6.90
C THR A 463 4.65 -15.60 -7.70
N GLU A 464 3.98 -16.73 -7.47
CA GLU A 464 2.72 -17.05 -8.16
C GLU A 464 1.58 -16.12 -7.75
N ILE A 465 1.50 -15.75 -6.47
CA ILE A 465 0.54 -14.74 -6.01
C ILE A 465 0.84 -13.39 -6.69
N LEU A 466 2.09 -12.93 -6.67
CA LEU A 466 2.46 -11.64 -7.25
C LEU A 466 2.14 -11.59 -8.76
N LYS A 467 2.36 -12.66 -9.52
CA LYS A 467 1.99 -12.74 -10.94
C LYS A 467 0.49 -12.52 -11.21
N ASN A 468 -0.37 -12.81 -10.24
CA ASN A 468 -1.82 -12.59 -10.32
C ASN A 468 -2.22 -11.18 -9.92
N HIS A 469 -1.42 -10.52 -9.08
CA HIS A 469 -1.67 -9.16 -8.56
C HIS A 469 -1.00 -8.06 -9.38
N VAL A 470 -0.06 -8.38 -10.26
CA VAL A 470 0.57 -7.38 -11.13
C VAL A 470 -0.10 -7.25 -12.51
N PRO A 471 -0.21 -6.02 -13.03
CA PRO A 471 -0.68 -5.76 -14.39
C PRO A 471 0.11 -6.52 -15.46
N SER A 472 -0.54 -6.84 -16.59
CA SER A 472 0.03 -7.69 -17.65
C SER A 472 1.39 -7.20 -18.19
N HIS A 473 1.59 -5.88 -18.33
CA HIS A 473 2.84 -5.30 -18.81
C HIS A 473 3.98 -5.35 -17.77
N LEU A 474 3.66 -5.59 -16.49
CA LEU A 474 4.63 -5.71 -15.39
C LEU A 474 4.88 -7.15 -14.96
N LYS A 475 4.10 -8.14 -15.43
CA LYS A 475 4.26 -9.56 -15.08
C LYS A 475 5.67 -10.11 -15.25
N ARG A 476 6.43 -9.58 -16.22
CA ARG A 476 7.84 -9.95 -16.43
C ARG A 476 8.75 -9.65 -15.23
N LEU A 477 8.38 -8.68 -14.40
CA LEU A 477 9.14 -8.28 -13.21
C LEU A 477 8.74 -9.07 -11.96
N ALA A 478 7.59 -9.75 -11.97
CA ALA A 478 7.05 -10.40 -10.77
C ALA A 478 8.03 -11.39 -10.13
N LYS A 479 8.72 -12.20 -10.94
CA LYS A 479 9.69 -13.18 -10.44
C LYS A 479 10.83 -12.50 -9.67
N ASP A 480 11.48 -11.51 -10.28
CA ASP A 480 12.60 -10.82 -9.66
C ASP A 480 12.15 -9.94 -8.48
N MET A 481 10.92 -9.42 -8.50
CA MET A 481 10.39 -8.58 -7.42
C MET A 481 9.85 -9.37 -6.24
N ALA A 482 9.43 -10.62 -6.43
CA ALA A 482 9.10 -11.51 -5.31
C ALA A 482 10.30 -11.71 -4.37
N TYR A 483 11.52 -11.61 -4.89
CA TYR A 483 12.73 -11.63 -4.06
C TYR A 483 12.77 -10.54 -3.00
N LEU A 484 12.17 -9.37 -3.26
CA LEU A 484 12.10 -8.26 -2.28
C LEU A 484 11.31 -8.63 -1.02
N ARG A 485 10.44 -9.63 -1.15
CA ARG A 485 9.61 -10.17 -0.06
C ARG A 485 10.30 -11.25 0.76
N LEU A 486 11.46 -11.77 0.30
CA LEU A 486 12.18 -12.85 0.97
C LEU A 486 12.46 -12.55 2.45
N PHE A 487 12.98 -11.35 2.73
CA PHE A 487 13.39 -10.96 4.07
C PHE A 487 12.19 -10.73 5.00
N GLU A 488 11.10 -10.22 4.45
CA GLU A 488 9.86 -10.08 5.21
C GLU A 488 9.29 -11.46 5.54
N ASP A 489 9.08 -12.29 4.53
CA ASP A 489 8.27 -13.50 4.66
C ASP A 489 9.06 -14.71 5.20
N ALA A 490 10.38 -14.79 4.98
CA ALA A 490 11.21 -15.92 5.39
C ALA A 490 12.15 -15.62 6.57
N ILE A 491 12.23 -14.37 7.03
CA ILE A 491 13.04 -13.99 8.20
C ILE A 491 12.15 -13.31 9.25
N THR A 492 11.55 -12.19 8.88
CA THR A 492 10.83 -11.35 9.85
C THR A 492 9.57 -12.05 10.35
N ALA A 493 8.77 -12.63 9.46
CA ALA A 493 7.55 -13.32 9.86
C ALA A 493 7.81 -14.54 10.78
N PRO A 494 8.78 -15.44 10.51
CA PRO A 494 9.17 -16.47 11.48
C PRO A 494 9.64 -15.92 12.84
N ILE A 495 10.40 -14.83 12.86
CA ILE A 495 10.82 -14.18 14.12
C ILE A 495 9.62 -13.64 14.90
N THR A 496 8.65 -13.01 14.23
CA THR A 496 7.39 -12.57 14.84
C THR A 496 6.66 -13.75 15.46
N ILE A 497 6.53 -14.88 14.75
CA ILE A 497 5.89 -16.10 15.27
C ILE A 497 6.61 -16.60 16.53
N LEU A 498 7.94 -16.70 16.51
CA LEU A 498 8.72 -17.13 17.68
C LEU A 498 8.54 -16.20 18.89
N PHE A 499 8.38 -14.90 18.65
CA PHE A 499 8.13 -13.91 19.69
C PHE A 499 6.72 -14.02 20.27
N ASP A 500 5.71 -14.22 19.41
CA ASP A 500 4.32 -14.42 19.82
C ASP A 500 4.16 -15.71 20.63
N GLN A 501 4.87 -16.77 20.23
CA GLN A 501 4.97 -18.05 20.94
C GLN A 501 5.80 -17.99 22.24
N LYS A 502 6.38 -16.82 22.58
CA LYS A 502 7.24 -16.62 23.76
C LYS A 502 8.52 -17.45 23.78
N PHE A 503 8.95 -17.94 22.63
CA PHE A 503 10.28 -18.53 22.47
C PHE A 503 11.35 -17.43 22.46
N LEU A 504 11.07 -16.32 21.78
CA LEU A 504 11.86 -15.08 21.86
C LEU A 504 11.15 -14.08 22.77
N LEU A 505 11.90 -13.46 23.68
CA LEU A 505 11.40 -12.44 24.61
C LEU A 505 12.07 -11.08 24.33
N PRO A 506 11.43 -9.96 24.69
CA PRO A 506 12.05 -8.65 24.61
C PRO A 506 13.42 -8.64 25.31
N TYR A 507 14.40 -8.00 24.69
CA TYR A 507 15.72 -7.81 25.30
C TYR A 507 15.73 -6.53 26.14
N HIS A 508 15.90 -6.66 27.46
CA HIS A 508 15.86 -5.53 28.40
C HIS A 508 17.25 -5.01 28.80
N GLY A 509 18.31 -5.40 28.09
CA GLY A 509 19.68 -5.12 28.52
C GLY A 509 20.15 -6.06 29.63
N GLY A 510 21.46 -6.02 29.93
CA GLY A 510 22.06 -6.78 31.04
C GLY A 510 22.57 -8.19 30.72
N ASP A 511 22.37 -8.66 29.48
CA ASP A 511 22.96 -9.89 28.93
C ASP A 511 23.71 -9.57 27.61
N VAL A 512 24.36 -10.56 27.02
CA VAL A 512 25.05 -10.45 25.73
C VAL A 512 24.08 -9.91 24.67
N LEU A 513 24.55 -8.96 23.84
CA LEU A 513 23.78 -8.40 22.74
C LEU A 513 23.28 -9.51 21.82
N PRO A 514 21.96 -9.66 21.68
CA PRO A 514 21.39 -10.59 20.72
C PRO A 514 21.66 -10.05 19.31
N THR A 515 21.68 -10.93 18.30
CA THR A 515 21.72 -10.62 16.85
C THR A 515 23.07 -10.23 16.23
N THR A 516 24.12 -10.10 17.04
CA THR A 516 25.47 -9.72 16.58
C THR A 516 26.50 -10.76 17.01
N TYR A 517 27.53 -11.01 16.22
CA TYR A 517 28.69 -11.81 16.66
C TYR A 517 29.98 -11.44 15.91
N ILE A 518 31.12 -11.75 16.51
CA ILE A 518 32.45 -11.51 15.96
C ILE A 518 33.07 -12.84 15.51
N ILE A 519 33.74 -12.81 14.35
CA ILE A 519 34.63 -13.88 13.88
C ILE A 519 36.04 -13.31 13.81
N LEU A 520 36.94 -13.86 14.62
CA LEU A 520 38.37 -13.53 14.60
C LEU A 520 39.09 -14.45 13.61
N LYS A 521 39.96 -13.86 12.79
CA LYS A 521 40.80 -14.58 11.82
C LYS A 521 42.00 -15.23 12.49
#